data_AF-A0A7W1PBV0-F1
#
_entry.id   AF-A0A7W1PBV0-F1
#
_cell.length_a   1.000
_cell.length_b   1.000
_cell.length_c   1.000
_cell.angle_alpha   90.00
_cell.angle_beta   90.00
_cell.angle_gamma   90.00
#
_symmetry.space_group_name_H-M   'P 1'
#
loop_
_entity.id
_entity.type
_entity.pdbx_description
1 polymer ?
#
loop_
_entity_poly.entity_id
_entity_poly.type
_entity_poly.pdbx_seq_one_letter_code
_entity_poly.pdbx_strand_id
1 'polypeptide(L)'
;DDQTTLGRVDIELLEDGSATVSWIELAGEAAEFRVRRVLETGGRGEAVTVAAISSTRSSGYPRMARRGGELLFAWTSGDPAHVRVAAIPNPE
;
A
#
# COMPACT_ATOMS: atom_id res chain seq x y z
N ASP A 1 7.18 3.97 14.53
CA ASP A 1 6.11 3.09 15.07
C ASP A 1 4.78 3.48 14.48
N ASP A 2 4.14 2.52 13.82
CA ASP A 2 2.87 2.64 13.08
C ASP A 2 1.66 2.62 14.04
N GLN A 3 1.66 3.49 15.07
CA GLN A 3 0.73 3.43 16.20
C GLN A 3 -0.75 3.70 15.83
N THR A 4 -1.05 3.96 14.57
CA THR A 4 -2.37 4.34 14.06
C THR A 4 -2.76 3.57 12.78
N THR A 5 -2.26 2.34 12.59
CA THR A 5 -2.65 1.52 11.42
C THR A 5 -4.12 1.12 11.44
N LEU A 6 -4.79 1.27 10.29
CA LEU A 6 -6.16 0.80 10.06
C LEU A 6 -6.21 -0.59 9.40
N GLY A 7 -5.06 -1.25 9.25
CA GLY A 7 -4.93 -2.55 8.61
C GLY A 7 -5.17 -2.51 7.10
N ARG A 8 -5.96 -3.46 6.58
CA ARG A 8 -6.20 -3.67 5.13
C ARG A 8 -4.88 -3.91 4.38
N VAL A 9 -4.18 -4.92 4.85
CA VAL A 9 -2.84 -5.27 4.39
C VAL A 9 -2.91 -6.08 3.11
N ASP A 10 -1.94 -5.84 2.21
CA ASP A 10 -1.63 -6.71 1.07
C ASP A 10 -0.11 -6.92 0.98
N ILE A 11 0.33 -8.08 0.49
CA ILE A 11 1.74 -8.48 0.44
C ILE A 11 2.08 -9.11 -0.90
N GLU A 12 3.18 -8.68 -1.51
CA GLU A 12 3.77 -9.32 -2.69
C GLU A 12 5.22 -9.72 -2.39
N LEU A 13 5.59 -10.97 -2.68
CA LEU A 13 6.98 -11.42 -2.62
C LEU A 13 7.73 -10.97 -3.88
N LEU A 14 8.94 -10.46 -3.70
CA LEU A 14 9.85 -10.06 -4.77
C LEU A 14 10.82 -11.21 -5.10
N GLU A 15 11.43 -11.17 -6.28
CA GLU A 15 12.33 -12.21 -6.78
C GLU A 15 13.61 -12.36 -5.94
N ASP A 16 14.04 -11.29 -5.28
CA ASP A 16 15.19 -11.28 -4.38
C ASP A 16 14.89 -11.78 -2.95
N GLY A 17 13.71 -12.36 -2.73
CA GLY A 17 13.30 -12.92 -1.44
C GLY A 17 12.78 -11.89 -0.43
N SER A 18 12.83 -10.59 -0.74
CA SER A 18 12.16 -9.57 0.05
C SER A 18 10.65 -9.52 -0.24
N ALA A 19 9.91 -8.79 0.58
CA ALA A 19 8.49 -8.57 0.42
C ALA A 19 8.18 -7.08 0.28
N THR A 20 7.16 -6.75 -0.51
CA THR A 20 6.50 -5.45 -0.42
C THR A 20 5.22 -5.61 0.39
N VAL A 21 5.03 -4.75 1.38
CA VAL A 21 3.89 -4.76 2.30
C VAL A 21 3.16 -3.43 2.15
N SER A 22 1.84 -3.49 1.97
CA SER A 22 0.99 -2.31 1.91
C SER A 22 -0.03 -2.32 3.04
N TRP A 23 -0.45 -1.15 3.52
CA TRP A 23 -1.45 -1.00 4.58
C TRP A 23 -2.13 0.37 4.49
N ILE A 24 -3.26 0.53 5.17
CA ILE A 24 -3.82 1.85 5.45
C ILE A 24 -3.36 2.32 6.82
N GLU A 25 -2.81 3.52 6.89
CA GLU A 25 -2.42 4.21 8.12
C GLU A 25 -3.30 5.44 8.34
N LEU A 26 -3.64 5.73 9.58
CA LEU A 26 -4.23 7.02 9.94
C LEU A 26 -3.10 8.00 10.30
N ALA A 27 -2.78 8.93 9.40
CA ALA A 27 -1.81 9.99 9.61
C ALA A 27 -2.54 11.28 10.02
N GLY A 28 -2.66 11.52 11.32
CA GLY A 28 -3.46 12.62 11.85
C GLY A 28 -4.96 12.37 11.64
N GLU A 29 -5.63 13.25 10.89
CA GLU A 29 -7.06 13.11 10.56
C GLU A 29 -7.31 12.41 9.22
N ALA A 30 -6.25 12.15 8.43
CA ALA A 30 -6.35 11.56 7.10
C ALA A 30 -5.90 10.09 7.10
N ALA A 31 -6.54 9.27 6.27
CA ALA A 31 -6.06 7.93 5.99
C ALA A 31 -5.17 7.94 4.75
N GLU A 32 -4.09 7.16 4.80
CA GLU A 32 -3.12 7.05 3.71
C GLU A 32 -2.93 5.58 3.35
N PHE A 33 -2.92 5.30 2.05
CA PHE A 33 -2.50 4.01 1.54
C PHE A 33 -0.97 4.03 1.42
N ARG A 34 -0.32 3.26 2.28
CA ARG A 34 1.13 3.19 2.43
C ARG A 34 1.68 1.88 1.91
N VAL A 35 2.94 1.91 1.50
CA VAL A 35 3.70 0.72 1.07
C VAL A 35 5.13 0.81 1.56
N ARG A 36 5.75 -0.31 1.92
CA ARG A 36 7.19 -0.39 2.22
C ARG A 36 7.75 -1.73 1.78
N ARG A 37 9.06 -1.75 1.54
CA ARG A 37 9.80 -2.99 1.36
C ARG A 37 10.29 -3.54 2.70
N VAL A 38 10.24 -4.86 2.84
CA VAL A 38 10.75 -5.62 3.98
C VAL A 38 11.73 -6.67 3.46
N LEU A 39 12.99 -6.56 3.85
CA LEU A 39 14.05 -7.50 3.47
C LEU A 39 13.84 -8.86 4.15
N GLU A 40 14.42 -9.92 3.59
CA GLU A 40 14.39 -11.27 4.16
C GLU A 40 14.89 -11.30 5.62
N THR A 41 15.88 -10.45 5.94
CA THR A 41 16.43 -10.29 7.29
C THR A 41 15.50 -9.58 8.28
N GLY A 42 14.33 -9.13 7.81
CA GLY A 42 13.37 -8.33 8.57
C GLY A 42 13.64 -6.83 8.56
N GLY A 43 14.71 -6.38 7.88
CA GLY A 43 15.00 -4.96 7.67
C GLY A 43 13.86 -4.26 6.94
N ARG A 44 13.44 -3.09 7.42
CA ARG A 44 12.29 -2.34 6.86
C ARG A 44 12.80 -1.09 6.16
N GLY A 45 12.51 -0.98 4.87
CA GLY A 45 12.74 0.25 4.11
C GLY A 45 11.79 1.37 4.52
N GLU A 46 11.99 2.56 3.94
CA GLU A 46 11.11 3.71 4.12
C GLU A 46 9.67 3.39 3.65
N ALA A 47 8.69 3.92 4.38
CA ALA A 47 7.29 3.84 4.00
C ALA A 47 6.93 4.96 3.01
N VAL A 48 6.44 4.58 1.83
CA VAL A 48 6.01 5.50 0.78
C VAL A 48 4.49 5.60 0.78
N THR A 49 3.96 6.81 0.56
CA THR A 49 2.52 7.03 0.35
C THR A 49 2.15 6.82 -1.11
N VAL A 50 1.26 5.85 -1.38
CA VAL A 50 0.68 5.60 -2.71
C VAL A 50 -0.42 6.62 -2.99
N ALA A 51 -1.30 6.86 -2.02
CA ALA A 51 -2.39 7.81 -2.14
C ALA A 51 -2.96 8.21 -0.77
N ALA A 52 -3.52 9.42 -0.69
CA ALA A 52 -4.50 9.75 0.35
C ALA A 52 -5.83 9.05 0.05
N ILE A 53 -6.50 8.53 1.08
CA ILE A 53 -7.72 7.74 0.96
C ILE A 53 -8.70 8.08 2.08
N SER A 54 -9.99 7.74 1.92
CA SER A 54 -10.98 7.89 2.99
C SER A 54 -10.68 6.92 4.14
N SER A 55 -10.79 7.40 5.39
CA SER A 55 -10.67 6.57 6.59
C SER A 55 -11.90 5.67 6.84
N THR A 56 -13.04 6.01 6.20
CA THR A 56 -14.27 5.23 6.27
C THR A 56 -14.14 3.89 5.52
N ARG A 57 -15.06 2.95 5.74
CA ARG A 57 -15.04 1.67 5.02
C ARG A 57 -15.34 1.79 3.52
N SER A 58 -15.83 2.93 3.03
CA SER A 58 -16.09 3.13 1.59
C SER A 58 -14.81 3.24 0.75
N SER A 59 -13.64 3.41 1.38
CA SER A 59 -12.35 3.29 0.69
C SER A 59 -12.03 1.87 0.20
N GLY A 60 -12.80 0.88 0.64
CA GLY A 60 -12.62 -0.52 0.27
C GLY A 60 -11.36 -1.13 0.88
N TYR A 61 -10.83 -2.13 0.17
CA TYR A 61 -9.60 -2.84 0.51
C TYR A 61 -8.63 -2.66 -0.65
N PRO A 62 -7.67 -1.74 -0.55
CA PRO A 62 -6.66 -1.57 -1.57
C PRO A 62 -5.94 -2.89 -1.85
N ARG A 63 -5.60 -3.11 -3.12
CA ARG A 63 -4.89 -4.29 -3.58
C ARG A 63 -3.59 -3.90 -4.25
N MET A 64 -2.61 -4.76 -4.15
CA MET A 64 -1.33 -4.66 -4.83
C MET A 64 -1.11 -5.90 -5.69
N ALA A 65 -0.40 -5.76 -6.81
CA ALA A 65 0.02 -6.89 -7.63
C ALA A 65 1.31 -6.55 -8.37
N ARG A 66 2.21 -7.54 -8.51
CA ARG A 66 3.38 -7.42 -9.39
C ARG A 66 3.00 -7.55 -10.86
N ARG A 67 3.58 -6.70 -11.71
CA ARG A 67 3.53 -6.82 -13.17
C ARG A 67 4.90 -6.49 -13.76
N GLY A 68 5.69 -7.53 -14.04
CA GLY A 68 7.05 -7.36 -14.55
C GLY A 68 7.90 -6.54 -13.57
N GLY A 69 8.48 -5.44 -14.06
CA GLY A 69 9.30 -4.52 -13.26
C GLY A 69 8.52 -3.50 -12.44
N GLU A 70 7.21 -3.66 -12.26
CA GLU A 70 6.33 -2.69 -11.58
C GLU A 70 5.44 -3.35 -10.53
N LEU A 71 5.10 -2.56 -9.51
CA LEU A 71 4.00 -2.83 -8.59
C LEU A 71 2.79 -1.98 -9.00
N LEU A 72 1.66 -2.65 -9.23
CA LEU A 72 0.37 -2.04 -9.47
C LEU A 72 -0.41 -1.95 -8.16
N PHE A 73 -1.11 -0.84 -8.01
CA PHE A 73 -1.99 -0.57 -6.88
C PHE A 73 -3.38 -0.26 -7.39
N ALA A 74 -4.41 -0.79 -6.72
CA ALA A 74 -5.80 -0.46 -7.00
C ALA A 74 -6.56 -0.16 -5.70
N TRP A 75 -7.35 0.91 -5.67
CA TRP A 75 -8.17 1.27 -4.53
C TRP A 75 -9.48 1.93 -4.95
N THR A 76 -10.46 1.94 -4.04
CA THR A 76 -11.76 2.58 -4.28
C THR A 76 -11.73 4.03 -3.83
N SER A 77 -12.34 4.93 -4.60
CA SER A 77 -12.39 6.36 -4.32
C SER A 77 -13.70 6.99 -4.81
N GLY A 78 -14.05 8.15 -4.25
CA GLY A 78 -15.21 8.96 -4.66
C GLY A 78 -16.57 8.47 -4.18
N ASP A 79 -17.57 9.32 -4.43
CA ASP A 79 -19.00 9.02 -4.32
C ASP A 79 -19.70 9.65 -5.55
N PRO A 80 -20.15 8.86 -6.54
CA PRO A 80 -20.19 7.40 -6.56
C PRO A 80 -18.79 6.75 -6.63
N ALA A 81 -18.70 5.54 -6.09
CA ALA A 81 -17.45 4.79 -5.98
C ALA A 81 -16.89 4.40 -7.36
N HIS A 82 -15.58 4.61 -7.56
CA HIS A 82 -14.83 4.16 -8.72
C HIS A 82 -13.45 3.62 -8.32
N VAL A 83 -12.85 2.81 -9.19
CA VAL A 83 -11.51 2.26 -8.97
C VAL A 83 -10.46 3.25 -9.49
N ARG A 84 -9.47 3.54 -8.66
CA ARG A 84 -8.24 4.25 -9.05
C ARG A 84 -7.08 3.28 -9.06
N VAL A 85 -6.12 3.54 -9.94
CA VAL A 85 -4.90 2.75 -10.09
C VAL A 85 -3.66 3.64 -10.08
N ALA A 86 -2.56 3.08 -9.55
CA ALA A 86 -1.23 3.66 -9.62
C ALA A 86 -0.22 2.54 -9.91
N ALA A 87 0.94 2.91 -10.45
CA ALA A 87 2.06 2.00 -10.67
C ALA A 87 3.34 2.66 -10.18
N ILE A 88 4.20 1.89 -9.53
CA ILE A 88 5.58 2.31 -9.23
C ILE A 88 6.54 1.23 -9.74
N PRO A 89 7.77 1.58 -10.13
CA PRO A 89 8.82 0.60 -10.38
C PRO A 89 9.00 -0.30 -9.15
N ASN A 90 9.31 -1.58 -9.35
CA ASN A 90 9.68 -2.45 -8.25
C ASN A 90 10.82 -1.77 -7.47
N PRO A 91 10.73 -1.74 -6.13
CA PRO A 91 11.83 -1.22 -5.33
C PRO A 91 13.08 -2.08 -5.59
N GLU A 92 14.21 -1.44 -5.88
CA GLU A 92 15.53 -2.08 -5.99
C GLU A 92 16.02 -2.63 -4.66
#